data_AF-A0AAV1ZBA0-F1
#
_entry.id   AF-A0AAV1ZBA0-F1
#
_cell.length_a   1.000
_cell.length_b   1.000
_cell.length_c   1.000
_cell.angle_alpha   90.00
_cell.angle_beta   90.00
_cell.angle_gamma   90.00
#
_symmetry.space_group_name_H-M   'P 1'
#
loop_
_entity.id
_entity.type
_entity.pdbx_description
1 polymer ?
#
loop_
_entity_poly.entity_id
_entity_poly.type
_entity_poly.pdbx_seq_one_letter_code
_entity_poly.pdbx_strand_id
1 'polypeptide(L)'
;GVKYNWDSKTQGIILSSFYYGYVATQLPGGIFCDKFGATRLFGGGILVTSVLYLLIPLAATWGVLAITVIRILEGLGEGVTFPAITQLISNWSPRLERSRISSFINCGIPIGNIIGSTISGFLSSTDFIGGWPSIFYLFGCFGCVWFFLWCILVFETPENHPSISKDELLYIQQNKEEKRQTKAPIPWRKIFSSLPVWAVIAAQFGHYY
;
A
#
# COMPACT_ATOMS: atom_id res chain seq x y z
N GLY A 1 -11.25 -4.64 31.13
CA GLY A 1 -12.11 -3.43 31.13
C GLY A 1 -11.79 -2.59 29.92
N VAL A 2 -12.78 -1.95 29.29
CA VAL A 2 -12.55 -1.12 28.10
C VAL A 2 -11.70 0.09 28.49
N LYS A 3 -10.47 0.15 27.98
CA LYS A 3 -9.47 1.18 28.36
C LYS A 3 -9.86 2.60 27.91
N TYR A 4 -10.70 2.72 26.87
CA TYR A 4 -11.23 3.98 26.35
C TYR A 4 -12.73 3.87 26.07
N ASN A 5 -13.53 4.80 26.58
CA ASN A 5 -14.98 4.78 26.44
C ASN A 5 -15.41 5.51 25.14
N TRP A 6 -15.02 4.97 23.98
CA TRP A 6 -15.44 5.50 22.68
C TRP A 6 -16.68 4.77 22.18
N ASP A 7 -17.70 5.53 21.84
CA ASP A 7 -18.92 5.00 21.23
C ASP A 7 -18.65 4.48 19.80
N SER A 8 -19.54 3.63 19.30
CA SER A 8 -19.39 3.02 17.97
C SER A 8 -19.27 4.05 16.85
N LYS A 9 -19.90 5.22 16.99
CA LYS A 9 -19.80 6.33 16.03
C LYS A 9 -18.38 6.88 15.98
N THR A 10 -17.77 7.15 17.13
CA THR A 10 -16.38 7.66 17.20
C THR A 10 -15.40 6.64 16.64
N GLN A 11 -15.56 5.35 16.99
CA GLN A 11 -14.72 4.28 16.43
C GLN A 11 -14.84 4.20 14.90
N GLY A 12 -16.06 4.32 14.37
CA GLY A 12 -16.31 4.37 12.92
C GLY A 12 -15.66 5.56 12.23
N ILE A 13 -15.65 6.74 12.87
CA ILE A 13 -14.96 7.92 12.35
C ILE A 13 -13.45 7.72 12.33
N ILE A 14 -12.87 7.21 13.44
CA ILE A 14 -11.43 6.93 13.51
C ILE A 14 -11.04 5.94 12.41
N LEU A 15 -11.77 4.84 12.26
CA LEU A 15 -11.46 3.79 11.29
C LEU A 15 -11.64 4.28 9.85
N SER A 16 -12.71 5.02 9.57
CA SER A 16 -12.96 5.54 8.21
C SER A 16 -12.01 6.67 7.81
N SER A 17 -11.42 7.38 8.78
CA SER A 17 -10.52 8.50 8.49
C SER A 17 -9.28 8.13 7.68
N PHE A 18 -8.83 6.88 7.79
CA PHE A 18 -7.79 6.29 6.95
C PHE A 18 -8.08 6.46 5.45
N TYR A 19 -9.32 6.22 5.03
CA TYR A 19 -9.68 6.24 3.61
C TYR A 19 -9.58 7.64 2.99
N TYR A 20 -9.72 8.72 3.79
CA TYR A 20 -9.52 10.07 3.28
C TYR A 20 -8.07 10.30 2.81
N GLY A 21 -7.10 9.83 3.60
CA GLY A 21 -5.69 9.87 3.20
C GLY A 21 -5.42 8.95 2.01
N TYR A 22 -5.94 7.73 2.07
CA TYR A 22 -5.74 6.71 1.05
C TYR A 22 -6.17 7.17 -0.35
N VAL A 23 -7.39 7.68 -0.48
CA VAL A 23 -7.91 8.18 -1.77
C VAL A 23 -7.12 9.40 -2.25
N ALA A 24 -6.70 10.28 -1.34
CA ALA A 24 -5.96 11.49 -1.69
C ALA A 24 -4.62 11.20 -2.36
N THR A 25 -3.93 10.11 -2.00
CA THR A 25 -2.64 9.73 -2.62
C THR A 25 -2.77 8.69 -3.72
N GLN A 26 -3.87 7.93 -3.77
CA GLN A 26 -4.06 6.91 -4.81
C GLN A 26 -4.18 7.52 -6.21
N LEU A 27 -4.85 8.68 -6.35
CA LEU A 27 -4.99 9.39 -7.62
C LEU A 27 -3.65 9.97 -8.16
N PRO A 28 -2.88 10.75 -7.37
CA PRO A 28 -1.59 11.27 -7.81
C PRO A 28 -0.45 10.23 -7.71
N GLY A 29 -0.67 9.08 -7.08
CA GLY A 29 0.35 8.09 -6.78
C GLY A 29 1.15 7.64 -8.00
N GLY A 30 0.52 7.50 -9.17
CA GLY A 30 1.21 7.21 -10.43
C GLY A 30 2.21 8.30 -10.85
N ILE A 31 1.82 9.57 -10.71
CA ILE A 31 2.69 10.72 -11.01
C ILE A 31 3.88 10.75 -10.04
N PHE A 32 3.64 10.42 -8.78
CA PHE A 32 4.71 10.29 -7.79
C PHE A 32 5.65 9.12 -8.10
N CYS A 33 5.14 7.99 -8.57
CA CYS A 33 5.97 6.87 -9.02
C CYS A 33 6.89 7.29 -10.17
N ASP A 34 6.35 8.00 -11.16
CA ASP A 34 7.14 8.47 -12.31
C ASP A 34 8.23 9.47 -11.90
N LYS A 35 7.97 10.31 -10.88
CA LYS A 35 8.90 11.35 -10.43
C LYS A 35 9.95 10.84 -9.45
N PHE A 36 9.56 9.99 -8.49
CA PHE A 36 10.40 9.58 -7.36
C PHE A 36 10.93 8.14 -7.47
N GLY A 37 10.39 7.34 -8.39
CA GLY A 37 10.64 5.91 -8.52
C GLY A 37 9.65 5.08 -7.70
N ALA A 38 9.16 4.00 -8.28
CA ALA A 38 8.17 3.14 -7.65
C ALA A 38 8.73 2.41 -6.42
N THR A 39 9.97 1.93 -6.48
CA THR A 39 10.60 1.18 -5.39
C THR A 39 10.78 2.03 -4.14
N ARG A 40 11.22 3.28 -4.31
CA ARG A 40 11.43 4.22 -3.20
C ARG A 40 10.10 4.67 -2.62
N LEU A 41 9.13 4.96 -3.47
CA LEU A 41 7.81 5.40 -3.02
C LEU A 41 7.09 4.30 -2.25
N PHE A 42 7.15 3.06 -2.73
CA PHE A 42 6.57 1.90 -2.06
C PHE A 42 7.22 1.63 -0.71
N GLY A 43 8.55 1.50 -0.68
CA GLY A 43 9.29 1.27 0.56
C GLY A 43 9.08 2.40 1.56
N GLY A 44 9.20 3.65 1.12
CA GLY A 44 8.98 4.83 1.97
C GLY A 44 7.56 4.89 2.54
N GLY A 45 6.54 4.54 1.73
CA GLY A 45 5.16 4.43 2.17
C GLY A 45 5.01 3.42 3.30
N ILE A 46 5.59 2.21 3.14
CA ILE A 46 5.56 1.16 4.16
C ILE A 46 6.32 1.58 5.43
N LEU A 47 7.46 2.26 5.32
CA LEU A 47 8.17 2.76 6.48
C LEU A 47 7.32 3.79 7.25
N VAL A 48 6.72 4.75 6.55
CA VAL A 48 5.88 5.79 7.16
C VAL A 48 4.69 5.15 7.88
N THR A 49 3.97 4.24 7.22
CA THR A 49 2.82 3.56 7.85
C THR A 49 3.24 2.70 9.03
N SER A 50 4.39 2.02 8.94
CA SER A 50 4.91 1.19 10.04
C SER A 50 5.27 2.02 11.27
N VAL A 51 5.94 3.16 11.09
CA VAL A 51 6.26 4.09 12.19
C VAL A 51 4.99 4.68 12.79
N LEU A 52 4.01 5.05 11.97
CA LEU A 52 2.72 5.56 12.44
C LEU A 52 1.95 4.50 13.24
N TYR A 53 2.00 3.22 12.82
CA TYR A 53 1.46 2.09 13.57
C TYR A 53 2.04 2.03 14.99
N LEU A 54 3.38 2.17 15.13
CA LEU A 54 4.04 2.19 16.44
C LEU A 54 3.57 3.35 17.33
N LEU A 55 3.12 4.46 16.74
CA LEU A 55 2.66 5.64 17.45
C LEU A 55 1.18 5.56 17.86
N ILE A 56 0.38 4.63 17.30
CA ILE A 56 -1.05 4.51 17.62
C ILE A 56 -1.32 4.34 19.13
N PRO A 57 -0.63 3.45 19.87
CA PRO A 57 -0.88 3.31 21.30
C PRO A 57 -0.63 4.58 22.09
N LEU A 58 0.38 5.36 21.71
CA LEU A 58 0.70 6.65 22.33
C LEU A 58 -0.36 7.68 21.99
N ALA A 59 -0.74 7.80 20.71
CA ALA A 59 -1.79 8.72 20.28
C ALA A 59 -3.15 8.42 20.92
N ALA A 60 -3.43 7.16 21.22
CA ALA A 60 -4.64 6.78 21.95
C ALA A 60 -4.72 7.43 23.34
N THR A 61 -3.59 7.68 23.99
CA THR A 61 -3.54 8.39 25.29
C THR A 61 -3.81 9.90 25.16
N TRP A 62 -3.52 10.48 23.98
CA TRP A 62 -3.72 11.90 23.69
C TRP A 62 -5.13 12.21 23.20
N GLY A 63 -5.90 11.18 22.84
CA GLY A 63 -7.32 11.25 22.53
C GLY A 63 -7.67 11.02 21.07
N VAL A 64 -8.96 11.13 20.77
CA VAL A 64 -9.56 10.77 19.47
C VAL A 64 -8.91 11.52 18.31
N LEU A 65 -8.69 12.83 18.46
CA LEU A 65 -8.14 13.66 17.39
C LEU A 65 -6.73 13.22 16.99
N ALA A 66 -5.89 12.84 17.97
CA ALA A 66 -4.52 12.38 17.69
C ALA A 66 -4.53 11.09 16.88
N ILE A 67 -5.39 10.12 17.21
CA ILE A 67 -5.51 8.87 16.45
C ILE A 67 -6.05 9.14 15.05
N THR A 68 -7.09 9.98 14.93
CA THR A 68 -7.67 10.32 13.62
C THR A 68 -6.62 10.94 12.69
N VAL A 69 -5.78 11.84 13.20
CA VAL A 69 -4.68 12.41 12.40
C VAL A 69 -3.68 11.32 11.98
N ILE A 70 -3.26 10.44 12.90
CA ILE A 70 -2.36 9.32 12.56
C ILE A 70 -2.99 8.41 11.49
N ARG A 71 -4.28 8.08 11.60
CA ARG A 71 -4.99 7.25 10.62
C ARG A 71 -5.03 7.89 9.24
N ILE A 72 -5.25 9.20 9.15
CA ILE A 72 -5.18 9.92 7.87
C ILE A 72 -3.77 9.83 7.29
N LEU A 73 -2.73 10.04 8.11
CA LEU A 73 -1.34 9.95 7.67
C LEU A 73 -0.96 8.53 7.21
N GLU A 74 -1.47 7.49 7.88
CA GLU A 74 -1.33 6.09 7.44
C GLU A 74 -1.94 5.90 6.06
N GLY A 75 -3.17 6.39 5.86
CA GLY A 75 -3.85 6.35 4.57
C GLY A 75 -3.02 7.01 3.47
N LEU A 76 -2.45 8.20 3.73
CA LEU A 76 -1.60 8.90 2.78
C LEU A 76 -0.38 8.06 2.37
N GLY A 77 0.29 7.44 3.34
CA GLY A 77 1.45 6.58 3.11
C GLY A 77 1.10 5.28 2.37
N GLU A 78 -0.06 4.69 2.65
CA GLU A 78 -0.49 3.43 2.05
C GLU A 78 -1.14 3.61 0.67
N GLY A 79 -1.74 4.76 0.37
CA GLY A 79 -2.44 5.00 -0.91
C GLY A 79 -1.56 4.93 -2.16
N VAL A 80 -0.24 5.08 -2.03
CA VAL A 80 0.73 4.94 -3.14
C VAL A 80 1.11 3.50 -3.46
N THR A 81 0.69 2.54 -2.64
CA THR A 81 1.04 1.10 -2.70
C THR A 81 0.69 0.48 -4.06
N PHE A 82 -0.57 0.55 -4.46
CA PHE A 82 -1.03 -0.08 -5.71
C PHE A 82 -0.44 0.56 -6.98
N PRO A 83 -0.38 1.91 -7.11
CA PRO A 83 0.32 2.53 -8.23
C PRO A 83 1.78 2.09 -8.33
N ALA A 84 2.50 2.04 -7.20
CA ALA A 84 3.90 1.66 -7.17
C ALA A 84 4.11 0.18 -7.53
N ILE A 85 3.32 -0.74 -6.98
CA ILE A 85 3.35 -2.17 -7.35
C ILE A 85 3.09 -2.32 -8.86
N THR A 86 2.05 -1.66 -9.37
CA THR A 86 1.68 -1.76 -10.79
C THR A 86 2.81 -1.30 -11.70
N GLN A 87 3.51 -0.22 -11.32
CA GLN A 87 4.67 0.30 -12.05
C GLN A 87 5.88 -0.64 -11.93
N LEU A 88 6.15 -1.17 -10.74
CA LEU A 88 7.26 -2.09 -10.51
C LEU A 88 7.09 -3.39 -11.33
N ILE A 89 5.88 -3.96 -11.32
CA ILE A 89 5.54 -5.10 -12.18
C ILE A 89 5.77 -4.69 -13.65
N SER A 90 5.31 -3.51 -14.08
CA SER A 90 5.56 -3.04 -15.46
C SER A 90 7.04 -2.93 -15.83
N ASN A 91 7.90 -2.64 -14.86
CA ASN A 91 9.33 -2.50 -15.09
C ASN A 91 10.03 -3.87 -15.19
N TRP A 92 9.56 -4.86 -14.43
CA TRP A 92 10.20 -6.16 -14.24
C TRP A 92 9.57 -7.32 -15.03
N SER A 93 8.29 -7.23 -15.39
CA SER A 93 7.59 -8.31 -16.08
C SER A 93 7.55 -8.14 -17.60
N PRO A 94 7.84 -9.20 -18.38
CA PRO A 94 7.43 -9.30 -19.77
C PRO A 94 5.91 -9.17 -19.92
N ARG A 95 5.45 -8.66 -21.07
CA ARG A 95 4.02 -8.38 -21.33
C ARG A 95 3.09 -9.57 -21.07
N LEU A 96 3.49 -10.77 -21.50
CA LEU A 96 2.67 -11.99 -21.41
C LEU A 96 2.60 -12.55 -19.97
N GLU A 97 3.58 -12.22 -19.14
CA GLU A 97 3.67 -12.75 -17.77
C GLU A 97 3.11 -11.79 -16.72
N ARG A 98 2.87 -10.53 -17.11
CA ARG A 98 2.41 -9.46 -16.23
C ARG A 98 1.13 -9.81 -15.46
N SER A 99 0.15 -10.43 -16.13
CA SER A 99 -1.10 -10.85 -15.48
C SER A 99 -0.85 -11.94 -14.45
N ARG A 100 0.01 -12.92 -14.75
CA ARG A 100 0.37 -14.02 -13.84
C ARG A 100 1.08 -13.51 -12.59
N ILE A 101 2.05 -12.61 -12.75
CA ILE A 101 2.77 -11.97 -11.63
C ILE A 101 1.81 -11.14 -10.79
N SER A 102 0.95 -10.35 -11.43
CA SER A 102 -0.05 -9.53 -10.71
C SER A 102 -1.01 -10.40 -9.90
N SER A 103 -1.54 -11.48 -10.47
CA SER A 103 -2.41 -12.42 -9.76
C SER A 103 -1.70 -13.06 -8.56
N PHE A 104 -0.44 -13.47 -8.73
CA PHE A 104 0.36 -14.04 -7.65
C PHE A 104 0.55 -13.06 -6.49
N ILE A 105 0.86 -11.79 -6.78
CA ILE A 105 0.99 -10.74 -5.76
C ILE A 105 -0.35 -10.49 -5.05
N ASN A 106 -1.46 -10.47 -5.80
CA ASN A 106 -2.79 -10.25 -5.23
C ASN A 106 -3.23 -11.36 -4.26
N CYS A 107 -2.76 -12.61 -4.44
CA CYS A 107 -2.98 -13.68 -3.47
C CYS A 107 -2.41 -13.36 -2.08
N GLY A 108 -1.41 -12.48 -1.98
CA GLY A 108 -0.84 -12.05 -0.70
C GLY A 108 -1.82 -11.30 0.19
N ILE A 109 -2.79 -10.56 -0.38
CA ILE A 109 -3.77 -9.75 0.36
C ILE A 109 -4.64 -10.62 1.30
N PRO A 110 -5.38 -11.63 0.79
CA PRO A 110 -6.22 -12.46 1.67
C PRO A 110 -5.40 -13.28 2.67
N ILE A 111 -4.21 -13.76 2.28
CA ILE A 111 -3.31 -14.50 3.18
C ILE A 111 -2.87 -13.60 4.35
N GLY A 112 -2.43 -12.38 4.03
CA GLY A 112 -2.05 -11.38 5.03
C GLY A 112 -3.20 -11.05 5.98
N ASN A 113 -4.42 -10.89 5.47
CA ASN A 113 -5.60 -10.62 6.30
C ASN A 113 -5.90 -11.76 7.27
N ILE A 114 -5.81 -13.02 6.84
CA ILE A 114 -6.07 -14.19 7.69
C ILE A 114 -5.01 -14.28 8.80
N ILE A 115 -3.73 -14.21 8.42
CA ILE A 115 -2.62 -14.29 9.37
C ILE A 115 -2.67 -13.10 10.33
N GLY A 116 -2.86 -11.88 9.80
CA GLY A 116 -2.93 -10.65 10.57
C GLY A 116 -4.06 -10.65 11.59
N SER A 117 -5.26 -11.09 11.18
CA SER A 117 -6.41 -11.17 12.07
C SER A 117 -6.24 -12.25 13.15
N THR A 118 -5.65 -13.39 12.81
CA THR A 118 -5.39 -14.49 13.75
C THR A 118 -4.38 -14.07 14.82
N ILE A 119 -3.25 -13.48 14.39
CA ILE A 119 -2.22 -12.96 15.30
C ILE A 119 -2.80 -11.84 16.16
N SER A 120 -3.56 -10.91 15.57
CA SER A 120 -4.20 -9.81 16.30
C SER A 120 -5.18 -10.34 17.35
N GLY A 121 -5.99 -11.35 17.01
CA GLY A 121 -6.90 -12.01 17.95
C GLY A 121 -6.14 -12.64 19.13
N PHE A 122 -5.09 -13.40 18.85
CA PHE A 122 -4.25 -14.05 19.88
C PHE A 122 -3.50 -13.04 20.78
N LEU A 123 -2.96 -11.97 20.19
CA LEU A 123 -2.29 -10.92 20.96
C LEU A 123 -3.29 -10.12 21.81
N SER A 124 -4.51 -9.88 21.30
CA SER A 124 -5.53 -9.14 22.03
C SER A 124 -6.07 -9.89 23.25
N SER A 125 -6.05 -11.23 23.25
CA SER A 125 -6.49 -12.05 24.38
C SER A 125 -5.43 -12.22 25.47
N THR A 126 -4.18 -11.83 25.19
CA THR A 126 -3.06 -11.95 26.11
C THR A 126 -2.75 -10.58 26.73
N ASP A 127 -2.44 -10.50 28.03
CA ASP A 127 -2.04 -9.24 28.68
C ASP A 127 -0.62 -8.74 28.31
N PHE A 128 -0.03 -9.31 27.26
CA PHE A 128 1.31 -8.99 26.79
C PHE A 128 1.40 -7.52 26.35
N ILE A 129 2.35 -6.76 26.92
CA ILE A 129 2.59 -5.32 26.64
C ILE A 129 1.28 -4.49 26.69
N GLY A 130 0.42 -4.79 27.67
CA GLY A 130 -0.83 -4.04 27.88
C GLY A 130 -1.98 -4.43 26.96
N GLY A 131 -1.94 -5.63 26.37
CA GLY A 131 -3.00 -6.21 25.56
C GLY A 131 -2.97 -5.72 24.12
N TRP A 132 -4.00 -4.97 23.72
CA TRP A 132 -4.18 -4.47 22.35
C TRP A 132 -2.99 -3.66 21.76
N PRO A 133 -2.19 -2.88 22.52
CA PRO A 133 -1.06 -2.14 21.96
C PRO A 133 0.03 -3.04 21.36
N SER A 134 0.15 -4.27 21.85
CA SER A 134 1.17 -5.23 21.38
C SER A 134 1.04 -5.52 19.88
N ILE A 135 -0.18 -5.49 19.34
CA ILE A 135 -0.48 -5.70 17.92
C ILE A 135 0.22 -4.62 17.09
N PHE A 136 0.07 -3.37 17.49
CA PHE A 136 0.62 -2.21 16.79
C PHE A 136 2.15 -2.21 16.84
N TYR A 137 2.73 -2.57 17.98
CA TYR A 137 4.18 -2.72 18.11
C TYR A 137 4.74 -3.86 17.27
N LEU A 138 4.07 -5.01 17.24
CA LEU A 138 4.51 -6.16 16.44
C LEU A 138 4.51 -5.84 14.94
N PHE A 139 3.37 -5.38 14.41
CA PHE A 139 3.24 -5.10 12.97
C PHE A 139 4.07 -3.88 12.55
N GLY A 140 4.15 -2.83 13.37
CA GLY A 140 5.00 -1.68 13.09
C GLY A 140 6.49 -2.05 13.05
N CYS A 141 6.98 -2.84 14.01
CA CYS A 141 8.37 -3.29 14.00
C CYS A 141 8.65 -4.22 12.80
N PHE A 142 7.73 -5.15 12.52
CA PHE A 142 7.86 -6.04 11.36
C PHE A 142 7.93 -5.26 10.05
N GLY A 143 7.07 -4.26 9.87
CA GLY A 143 7.08 -3.41 8.68
C GLY A 143 8.36 -2.58 8.54
N CYS A 144 8.91 -2.07 9.65
CA CYS A 144 10.23 -1.42 9.65
C CYS A 144 11.36 -2.38 9.21
N VAL A 145 11.40 -3.60 9.76
CA VAL A 145 12.39 -4.62 9.36
C VAL A 145 12.21 -4.99 7.88
N TRP A 146 10.98 -5.16 7.44
CA TRP A 146 10.65 -5.45 6.05
C TRP A 146 11.12 -4.32 5.13
N PHE A 147 10.99 -3.05 5.52
CA PHE A 147 11.51 -1.92 4.75
C PHE A 147 13.03 -1.97 4.58
N PHE A 148 13.77 -2.34 5.63
CA PHE A 148 15.22 -2.51 5.51
C PHE A 148 15.59 -3.61 4.51
N LEU A 149 14.87 -4.74 4.56
CA LEU A 149 15.04 -5.81 3.57
C LEU A 149 14.68 -5.34 2.16
N TRP A 150 13.61 -4.57 2.01
CA TRP A 150 13.18 -4.00 0.74
C TRP A 150 14.26 -3.12 0.10
N CYS A 151 14.91 -2.26 0.90
CA CYS A 151 15.97 -1.38 0.42
C CYS A 151 17.19 -2.13 -0.11
N ILE A 152 17.45 -3.33 0.41
CA ILE A 152 18.61 -4.16 0.03
C ILE A 152 18.27 -5.06 -1.16
N LEU A 153 17.05 -5.60 -1.19
CA LEU A 153 16.67 -6.67 -2.12
C LEU A 153 15.98 -6.16 -3.39
N VAL A 154 15.35 -4.99 -3.38
CA VAL A 154 14.50 -4.54 -4.49
C VAL A 154 15.08 -3.32 -5.20
N PHE A 155 15.13 -3.41 -6.53
CA PHE A 155 15.69 -2.41 -7.42
C PHE A 155 14.62 -1.89 -8.38
N GLU A 156 14.73 -0.62 -8.78
CA GLU A 156 13.73 0.06 -9.61
C GLU A 156 13.58 -0.57 -11.00
N THR A 157 14.70 -0.99 -11.59
CA THR A 157 14.75 -1.57 -12.93
C THR A 157 15.71 -2.77 -12.97
N PRO A 158 15.47 -3.75 -13.86
CA PRO A 158 16.31 -4.94 -13.96
C PRO A 158 17.77 -4.61 -14.31
N GLU A 159 18.04 -3.52 -15.05
CA GLU A 159 19.41 -3.11 -15.40
C GLU A 159 20.26 -2.75 -14.18
N ASN A 160 19.63 -2.26 -13.11
CA ASN A 160 20.32 -1.85 -11.89
C ASN A 160 20.49 -3.01 -10.91
N HIS A 161 19.94 -4.20 -11.20
CA HIS A 161 20.00 -5.34 -10.31
C HIS A 161 21.36 -6.04 -10.42
N PRO A 162 22.12 -6.19 -9.31
CA PRO A 162 23.51 -6.65 -9.37
C PRO A 162 23.67 -8.12 -9.76
N SER A 163 22.62 -8.94 -9.59
CA SER A 163 22.67 -10.40 -9.78
C SER A 163 21.77 -10.90 -10.91
N ILE A 164 21.28 -10.02 -11.81
CA ILE A 164 20.44 -10.45 -12.92
C ILE A 164 21.27 -11.16 -14.00
N SER A 165 20.74 -12.26 -14.57
CA SER A 165 21.38 -12.91 -15.71
C SER A 165 21.27 -12.05 -16.98
N LYS A 166 22.29 -12.09 -17.84
CA LYS A 166 22.25 -11.39 -19.14
C LYS A 166 21.10 -11.90 -20.01
N ASP A 167 20.83 -13.20 -19.98
CA ASP A 167 19.75 -13.82 -20.78
C ASP A 167 18.38 -13.35 -20.30
N GLU A 168 18.19 -13.24 -18.99
CA GLU A 168 16.95 -12.74 -18.38
C GLU A 168 16.75 -11.26 -18.68
N LEU A 169 17.81 -10.44 -18.55
CA LEU A 169 17.74 -9.02 -18.87
C LEU A 169 17.35 -8.80 -20.34
N LEU A 170 17.97 -9.54 -21.27
CA LEU A 170 17.64 -9.48 -22.69
C LEU A 170 16.20 -9.92 -22.96
N TYR A 171 15.76 -11.01 -22.32
CA TYR A 171 14.38 -11.49 -22.44
C TYR A 171 13.36 -10.44 -21.99
N ILE A 172 13.59 -9.79 -20.84
CA ILE A 172 12.70 -8.73 -20.34
C ILE A 172 12.69 -7.54 -21.30
N GLN A 173 13.86 -7.10 -21.78
CA GLN A 173 13.97 -5.93 -22.67
C GLN A 173 13.29 -6.15 -24.03
N GLN A 174 13.48 -7.32 -24.63
CA GLN A 174 12.87 -7.67 -25.92
C GLN A 174 11.35 -7.83 -25.85
N ASN A 175 10.83 -8.25 -24.70
CA ASN A 175 9.41 -8.52 -24.49
C ASN A 175 8.69 -7.40 -23.68
N LYS A 176 9.35 -6.25 -23.52
CA LYS A 176 8.77 -5.05 -22.91
C LYS A 176 7.95 -4.30 -23.96
N GLU A 177 6.79 -3.79 -23.58
CA GLU A 177 6.12 -2.79 -24.43
C GLU A 177 7.02 -1.56 -24.55
N GLU A 178 7.21 -1.03 -25.77
CA GLU A 178 7.82 0.29 -25.95
C GLU A 178 7.09 1.28 -25.04
N LYS A 179 7.81 1.90 -24.11
CA LYS A 179 7.25 3.02 -23.32
C LYS A 179 6.81 4.07 -24.34
N ARG A 180 5.50 4.24 -24.55
CA ARG A 180 4.95 5.37 -25.31
C ARG A 180 5.48 6.64 -24.64
N GLN A 181 6.49 7.26 -25.23
CA GLN A 181 7.15 8.48 -24.76
C GLN A 181 6.28 9.74 -24.89
N THR A 182 4.95 9.61 -24.92
CA THR A 182 4.11 10.79 -25.02
C THR A 182 3.98 11.44 -23.65
N LYS A 183 4.80 12.46 -23.41
CA LYS A 183 4.61 13.51 -22.36
C LYS A 183 3.32 14.32 -22.58
N ALA A 184 2.31 13.74 -23.23
CA ALA A 184 1.04 14.40 -23.46
C ALA A 184 0.36 14.58 -22.09
N PRO A 185 -0.18 15.78 -21.80
CA PRO A 185 -0.86 16.03 -20.55
C PRO A 185 -2.02 15.04 -20.40
N ILE A 186 -2.13 14.43 -19.21
CA ILE A 186 -3.18 13.46 -18.90
C ILE A 186 -4.54 14.15 -19.14
N PRO A 187 -5.40 13.63 -20.04
CA PRO A 187 -6.63 14.30 -20.43
C PRO A 187 -7.74 14.06 -19.38
N TRP A 188 -7.54 14.55 -18.15
CA TRP A 188 -8.44 14.35 -17.00
C TRP A 188 -9.91 14.56 -17.33
N ARG A 189 -10.24 15.65 -18.03
CA ARG A 189 -11.63 15.95 -18.42
C ARG A 189 -12.25 14.86 -19.28
N LYS A 190 -11.49 14.27 -20.21
CA LYS A 190 -11.98 13.20 -21.10
C LYS A 190 -12.12 11.87 -20.35
N ILE A 191 -11.25 11.61 -19.38
CA ILE A 191 -11.33 10.41 -18.52
C ILE A 191 -12.61 10.46 -17.70
N PHE A 192 -12.85 11.56 -16.98
CA PHE A 192 -14.05 11.74 -16.15
C PHE A 192 -15.34 11.89 -16.96
N SER A 193 -15.28 12.24 -18.25
CA SER A 193 -16.45 12.28 -19.12
C SER A 193 -16.71 10.98 -19.88
N SER A 194 -15.89 9.93 -19.69
CA SER A 194 -16.00 8.70 -20.48
C SER A 194 -16.92 7.66 -19.83
N LEU A 195 -17.85 7.13 -20.62
CA LEU A 195 -18.80 6.10 -20.17
C LEU A 195 -18.10 4.81 -19.68
N PRO A 196 -17.04 4.30 -20.34
CA PRO A 196 -16.36 3.09 -19.87
C PRO A 196 -15.75 3.23 -18.47
N VAL A 197 -15.22 4.41 -18.12
CA VAL A 197 -14.65 4.66 -16.78
C VAL A 197 -15.75 4.58 -15.72
N TRP A 198 -16.90 5.22 -15.97
CA TRP A 198 -18.04 5.14 -15.05
C TRP A 198 -18.63 3.73 -14.94
N ALA A 199 -18.66 2.97 -16.04
CA ALA A 199 -19.09 1.58 -16.02
C ALA A 199 -18.17 0.71 -15.16
N VAL A 200 -16.85 0.88 -15.26
CA VAL A 200 -15.88 0.15 -14.42
C VAL A 200 -16.00 0.57 -12.95
N ILE A 201 -16.17 1.87 -12.67
CA ILE A 201 -16.40 2.35 -11.30
C ILE A 201 -17.68 1.72 -10.73
N ALA A 202 -18.79 1.76 -11.46
CA ALA A 202 -20.07 1.19 -11.03
C ALA A 202 -19.98 -0.34 -10.82
N ALA A 203 -19.28 -1.04 -11.71
CA ALA A 203 -19.04 -2.48 -11.56
C ALA A 203 -18.19 -2.79 -10.32
N GLN A 204 -17.16 -1.99 -10.05
CA GLN A 204 -16.32 -2.15 -8.85
C GLN A 204 -17.12 -1.88 -7.57
N PHE A 205 -17.99 -0.85 -7.57
CA PHE A 205 -18.91 -0.61 -6.47
C PHE A 205 -19.85 -1.80 -6.25
N GLY A 206 -20.48 -2.33 -7.30
CA GLY A 206 -21.36 -3.50 -7.20
C GLY A 206 -20.65 -4.82 -6.86
N HIS A 207 -19.32 -4.88 -6.97
CA HIS A 207 -18.55 -6.03 -6.52
C HIS A 207 -18.29 -6.01 -5.00
N TYR A 208 -18.16 -4.82 -4.42
CA TYR A 208 -17.81 -4.65 -3.00
C TYR A 208 -19.00 -4.43 -2.06
N TYR A 209 -20.19 -4.13 -2.60
CA TYR A 209 -21.43 -3.90 -1.86
C TYR A 209 -22.55 -4.80 -2.38
#